data_AF-A0A8J6KQE5-F1
#
_entry.id   AF-A0A8J6KQE5-F1
#
_cell.length_a   1.000
_cell.length_b   1.000
_cell.length_c   1.000
_cell.angle_alpha   90.00
_cell.angle_beta   90.00
_cell.angle_gamma   90.00
#
_symmetry.space_group_name_H-M   'P 1'
#
loop_
_entity.id
_entity.type
_entity.pdbx_description
1 polymer ?
#
loop_
_entity_poly.entity_id
_entity_poly.type
_entity_poly.pdbx_seq_one_letter_code
_entity_poly.pdbx_strand_id
1 'polypeptide(L)'
;MGYSVVAGAAGRLLFGYDSFGNVCGKRNSPVEGAPLSGQDMTLKKHVFFMNACDLEVKDQWLGPTALCVSSCPEKQLDTLEEVQLFADINGRC
;
A
#
# COMPACT_ATOMS: atom_id res chain seq x y z
N MET A 1 8.36 7.99 20.74
CA MET A 1 9.16 6.84 20.28
C MET A 1 8.74 5.62 21.10
N GLY A 2 8.05 4.62 20.54
CA GLY A 2 8.04 3.30 21.20
C GLY A 2 6.76 2.46 21.30
N TYR A 3 5.55 2.88 20.91
CA TYR A 3 4.40 1.95 21.02
C TYR A 3 4.51 0.73 20.09
N SER A 4 5.01 0.91 18.86
CA SER A 4 5.27 -0.21 17.94
C SER A 4 6.49 -1.06 18.31
N VAL A 5 7.33 -0.62 19.25
CA VAL A 5 8.48 -1.40 19.78
C VAL A 5 8.11 -2.11 21.08
N VAL A 6 7.27 -1.49 21.91
CA VAL A 6 6.91 -1.95 23.26
C VAL A 6 5.68 -2.86 23.26
N ALA A 7 4.77 -2.73 22.29
CA ALA A 7 3.57 -3.57 22.16
C ALA A 7 3.35 -4.15 20.74
N GLY A 8 4.18 -3.77 19.75
CA GLY A 8 3.79 -3.85 18.34
C GLY A 8 4.71 -4.68 17.46
N ALA A 9 4.15 -5.14 16.35
CA ALA A 9 4.86 -5.80 15.27
C ALA A 9 5.98 -4.91 14.72
N ALA A 10 7.20 -5.03 15.26
CA ALA A 10 8.39 -4.30 14.83
C ALA A 10 8.63 -4.38 13.31
N GLY A 11 8.15 -5.45 12.67
CA GLY A 11 8.13 -5.59 11.21
C GLY A 11 7.46 -4.43 10.47
N ARG A 12 6.42 -3.79 11.03
CA ARG A 12 5.78 -2.61 10.41
C ARG A 12 6.68 -1.39 10.35
N LEU A 13 7.57 -1.23 11.34
CA LEU A 13 8.57 -0.14 11.32
C LEU A 13 9.72 -0.44 10.36
N LEU A 14 10.12 -1.71 10.23
CA LEU A 14 11.26 -2.12 9.42
C LEU A 14 10.92 -2.25 7.93
N PHE A 15 9.75 -2.80 7.61
CA PHE A 15 9.36 -3.14 6.23
C PHE A 15 8.29 -2.20 5.66
N GLY A 16 7.73 -1.31 6.49
CA GLY A 16 6.57 -0.51 6.13
C GLY A 16 5.28 -1.34 6.06
N TYR A 17 4.16 -0.64 5.89
CA TYR A 17 2.84 -1.25 5.78
C TYR A 17 1.93 -0.42 4.86
N ASP A 18 0.94 -1.07 4.25
CA ASP A 18 -0.07 -0.41 3.43
C ASP A 18 -1.28 0.07 4.27
N SER A 19 -2.17 0.84 3.65
CA SER A 19 -3.39 1.35 4.31
C SER A 19 -4.35 0.26 4.79
N PHE A 20 -4.18 -1.00 4.38
CA PHE A 20 -4.96 -2.15 4.82
C PHE A 20 -4.29 -2.94 5.95
N GLY A 21 -3.11 -2.50 6.41
CA GLY A 21 -2.38 -3.09 7.53
C GLY A 21 -1.47 -4.27 7.16
N ASN A 22 -1.27 -4.53 5.87
CA ASN A 22 -0.33 -5.55 5.39
C ASN A 22 1.10 -5.05 5.53
N VAL A 23 1.98 -5.88 6.08
CA VAL A 23 3.43 -5.62 6.09
C VAL A 23 4.00 -5.97 4.72
N CYS A 24 4.69 -5.03 4.08
CA CYS A 24 5.26 -5.25 2.76
C CYS A 24 6.42 -6.26 2.81
N GLY A 25 6.60 -7.06 1.76
CA GLY A 25 7.63 -8.09 1.70
C GLY A 25 7.42 -9.27 2.66
N LYS A 26 6.22 -9.42 3.24
CA LYS A 26 5.87 -10.48 4.18
C LYS A 26 4.55 -11.15 3.81
N ARG A 27 4.40 -12.39 4.26
CA ARG A 27 3.13 -13.09 4.26
C ARG A 27 2.33 -12.69 5.50
N ASN A 28 1.19 -12.03 5.30
CA ASN A 28 0.30 -11.61 6.38
C ASN A 28 -0.78 -12.69 6.63
N SER A 29 -1.47 -12.60 7.77
CA SER A 29 -2.56 -13.51 8.12
C SER A 29 -3.90 -12.92 7.70
N PRO A 30 -4.73 -13.63 6.92
CA PRO A 30 -6.05 -13.18 6.51
C PRO A 30 -6.92 -12.71 7.69
N VAL A 31 -7.70 -11.66 7.47
CA VAL A 31 -8.63 -11.12 8.47
C VAL A 31 -10.06 -11.29 7.96
N GLU A 32 -10.91 -11.94 8.75
CA GLU A 32 -12.31 -12.18 8.40
C GLU A 32 -13.05 -10.84 8.25
N GLY A 33 -13.84 -10.70 7.17
CA GLY A 33 -14.56 -9.47 6.85
C GLY A 33 -13.71 -8.35 6.26
N ALA A 34 -12.38 -8.52 6.13
CA ALA A 34 -11.46 -7.52 5.58
C ALA A 34 -10.60 -8.12 4.45
N PRO A 35 -11.14 -8.26 3.22
CA PRO A 35 -10.50 -9.01 2.13
C PRO A 35 -9.16 -8.41 1.67
N LEU A 36 -8.95 -7.11 1.87
CA LEU A 36 -7.71 -6.42 1.51
C LEU A 36 -6.63 -6.53 2.60
N SER A 37 -6.98 -7.07 3.77
CA SER A 37 -6.07 -7.27 4.91
C SER A 37 -5.63 -8.73 5.01
N GLY A 38 -4.37 -8.94 5.38
CA GLY A 38 -3.81 -10.27 5.54
C GLY A 38 -3.33 -10.93 4.25
N GLN A 39 -2.97 -10.13 3.24
CA GLN A 39 -2.53 -10.63 1.94
C GLN A 39 -1.05 -11.05 1.95
N ASP A 40 -0.68 -11.93 1.01
CA ASP A 40 0.72 -12.27 0.79
C ASP A 40 1.43 -11.18 -0.01
N MET A 41 2.23 -10.37 0.69
CA MET A 41 3.01 -9.28 0.11
C MET A 41 4.48 -9.65 -0.10
N THR A 42 4.84 -10.94 -0.09
CA THR A 42 6.24 -11.39 -0.21
C THR A 42 6.97 -10.80 -1.42
N LEU A 43 6.27 -10.62 -2.54
CA LEU A 43 6.79 -10.03 -3.77
C LEU A 43 6.61 -8.51 -3.87
N LYS A 44 5.81 -7.90 -2.99
CA LYS A 44 5.51 -6.46 -2.94
C LYS A 44 6.25 -5.82 -1.77
N LYS A 45 7.54 -5.49 -1.98
CA LYS A 45 8.47 -5.09 -0.91
C LYS A 45 8.54 -3.59 -0.65
N HIS A 46 8.03 -2.77 -1.56
CA HIS A 46 8.14 -1.32 -1.47
C HIS A 46 6.81 -0.71 -1.03
N VAL A 47 6.87 0.41 -0.32
CA VAL A 47 5.68 1.20 0.01
C VAL A 47 5.57 2.35 -0.98
N PHE A 48 4.49 2.35 -1.76
CA PHE A 48 4.11 3.46 -2.62
C PHE A 48 3.14 4.37 -1.86
N PHE A 49 3.51 5.64 -1.70
CA PHE A 49 2.64 6.66 -1.09
C PHE A 49 1.98 7.48 -2.21
N MET A 50 0.68 7.26 -2.41
CA MET A 50 -0.09 8.09 -3.32
C MET A 50 -0.51 9.35 -2.58
N ASN A 51 0.19 10.46 -2.85
CA ASN A 51 -0.17 11.78 -2.34
C ASN A 51 -1.26 12.39 -3.23
N ALA A 52 -2.44 11.78 -3.21
CA ALA A 52 -3.61 12.34 -3.85
C ALA A 52 -4.23 13.38 -2.91
N CYS A 53 -3.73 14.60 -2.95
CA CYS A 53 -4.56 15.73 -2.56
C CYS A 53 -5.60 15.87 -3.69
N ASP A 54 -6.81 15.38 -3.45
CA ASP A 54 -8.00 15.71 -4.25
C ASP A 54 -8.15 14.94 -5.57
N LEU A 55 -7.85 13.62 -5.56
CA LEU A 55 -8.36 12.73 -6.63
C LEU A 55 -9.81 12.36 -6.33
N GLU A 56 -10.73 13.03 -7.01
CA GLU A 56 -12.13 12.67 -7.07
C GLU A 56 -12.32 11.50 -8.04
N VAL A 57 -12.58 10.31 -7.51
CA VAL A 57 -12.90 9.13 -8.33
C VAL A 57 -14.35 8.76 -8.05
N LYS A 58 -15.24 8.98 -9.02
CA LYS A 58 -16.67 8.65 -8.94
C LYS A 58 -17.35 9.22 -7.67
N ASP A 59 -17.24 10.53 -7.47
CA ASP A 59 -17.82 11.26 -6.32
C ASP A 59 -17.29 10.81 -4.94
N GLN A 60 -16.14 10.14 -4.90
CA GLN A 60 -15.51 9.66 -3.67
C GLN A 60 -14.08 10.18 -3.56
N TRP A 61 -13.79 10.85 -2.43
CA TRP A 61 -12.47 11.40 -2.15
C TRP A 61 -11.53 10.26 -1.78
N LEU A 62 -10.54 9.99 -2.62
CA LEU A 62 -9.46 9.10 -2.24
C LEU A 62 -8.51 9.87 -1.32
N GLY A 63 -8.56 9.56 -0.03
CA GLY A 63 -7.56 10.04 0.91
C GLY A 63 -6.15 9.51 0.55
N PRO A 64 -5.10 10.09 1.12
CA PRO A 64 -3.73 9.61 0.92
C PRO A 64 -3.66 8.11 1.24
N THR A 65 -3.24 7.31 0.26
CA THR A 65 -3.24 5.85 0.34
C THR A 65 -1.81 5.34 0.18
N ALA A 66 -1.41 4.43 1.06
CA ALA A 66 -0.15 3.71 0.97
C ALA A 66 -0.42 2.28 0.49
N LEU A 67 0.35 1.80 -0.48
CA LEU A 67 0.21 0.45 -1.05
C LEU A 67 1.55 -0.28 -1.07
N CYS A 68 1.53 -1.59 -0.78
CA CYS A 68 2.68 -2.44 -1.06
C CYS A 68 2.77 -2.70 -2.56
N VAL A 69 3.93 -2.42 -3.17
CA VAL A 69 4.19 -2.62 -4.60
C VAL A 69 5.48 -3.42 -4.84
N SER A 70 5.56 -4.10 -5.97
CA SER A 70 6.77 -4.85 -6.39
C SER A 70 7.91 -3.93 -6.82
N SER A 71 7.57 -2.74 -7.31
CA SER A 71 8.45 -1.75 -7.91
C SER A 71 7.80 -0.38 -7.71
N CYS A 72 8.60 0.67 -7.52
CA CYS A 72 8.10 2.05 -7.51
C CYS A 72 8.17 2.64 -8.92
N PRO A 73 7.29 3.59 -9.28
CA PRO A 73 7.39 4.29 -10.56
C PRO A 73 8.68 5.12 -10.61
N GLU A 74 9.32 5.17 -11.77
CA GLU A 74 10.54 5.96 -11.99
C GLU A 74 10.28 7.47 -12.05
N LYS A 75 9.01 7.85 -12.29
CA LYS A 75 8.54 9.22 -12.39
C LYS A 75 7.35 9.42 -11.46
N GLN A 76 7.08 10.66 -11.12
CA GLN A 76 5.85 11.02 -10.44
C GLN A 76 4.66 10.73 -11.35
N LEU A 77 3.57 10.21 -10.75
CA LEU A 77 2.31 9.95 -11.42
C LEU A 77 1.35 11.05 -10.98
N ASP A 78 0.94 11.91 -11.91
CA ASP A 78 0.14 13.11 -11.63
C ASP A 78 -1.32 12.95 -12.06
N THR A 79 -1.63 12.01 -12.95
CA THR A 79 -3.00 11.76 -13.43
C THR A 79 -3.52 10.37 -13.07
N LEU A 80 -4.84 10.21 -13.07
CA LEU A 80 -5.49 8.92 -12.81
C LEU A 80 -5.09 7.88 -13.86
N GLU A 81 -4.95 8.29 -15.12
CA GLU A 81 -4.53 7.42 -16.22
C GLU A 81 -3.11 6.88 -16.01
N GLU A 82 -2.19 7.71 -15.52
CA GLU A 82 -0.82 7.31 -15.21
C GLU A 82 -0.79 6.28 -14.07
N VAL A 83 -1.62 6.47 -13.05
CA VAL A 83 -1.77 5.50 -11.94
C VAL A 83 -2.35 4.18 -12.43
N GLN A 84 -3.37 4.22 -13.29
CA GLN A 84 -3.97 3.01 -13.88
C GLN A 84 -2.98 2.23 -14.73
N LEU A 85 -2.25 2.93 -15.61
CA LEU A 85 -1.23 2.33 -16.46
C LEU A 85 -0.13 1.67 -15.62
N PHE A 86 0.31 2.36 -14.56
CA PHE A 86 1.30 1.83 -13.64
C PHE A 86 0.80 0.55 -12.94
N ALA A 87 -0.46 0.53 -12.51
CA ALA A 87 -1.07 -0.66 -11.89
C ALA A 87 -1.20 -1.84 -12.86
N ASP A 88 -1.57 -1.60 -14.12
CA ASP A 88 -1.67 -2.67 -15.12
C ASP A 88 -0.30 -3.27 -15.48
N ILE A 89 0.76 -2.45 -15.55
CA ILE A 89 2.13 -2.92 -15.85
C ILE A 89 2.75 -3.70 -14.68
N ASN A 90 2.55 -3.23 -13.44
CA ASN A 90 3.19 -3.80 -12.25
C ASN A 90 2.34 -4.88 -11.56
N GLY A 91 1.26 -5.31 -12.22
CA GLY A 91 0.29 -6.25 -11.70
C GLY A 91 -0.81 -5.54 -10.91
N ARG A 92 -2.06 -5.87 -11.26
CA ARG A 92 -3.25 -5.36 -10.60
C ARG A 92 -3.18 -5.63 -9.08
N CYS A 93 -3.66 -4.67 -8.30
CA CYS A 93 -3.82 -4.81 -6.84
C CYS A 93 -4.70 -6.01 -6.51
#